data_AF-A0A143YXZ6-F1
#
_entry.id   AF-A0A143YXZ6-F1
#
_cell.length_a   1.000
_cell.length_b   1.000
_cell.length_c   1.000
_cell.angle_alpha   90.00
_cell.angle_beta   90.00
_cell.angle_gamma   90.00
#
_symmetry.space_group_name_H-M   'P 1'
#
loop_
_entity.id
_entity.type
_entity.pdbx_description
1 polymer ?
#
loop_
_entity_poly.entity_id
_entity_poly.type
_entity_poly.pdbx_seq_one_letter_code
_entity_poly.pdbx_strand_id
1 'polypeptide(L)'
;MTSKIKTNLLLSFAAMVGLVIGYLNPVASQALLSALGMMVGIGMFFLFRISNKKAGFDYTESWVYLLLRMLLFFVIGAALGGMVPYYQMIMETQQK
;
A
#
# COMPACT_ATOMS: atom_id res chain seq x y z
N MET A 1 -25.34 0.24 4.14
CA MET A 1 -24.14 -0.41 3.54
C MET A 1 -23.28 -1.00 4.64
N THR A 2 -23.10 -2.31 4.65
CA THR A 2 -22.31 -3.05 5.65
C THR A 2 -20.89 -2.49 5.75
N SER A 3 -20.37 -2.30 6.97
CA SER A 3 -19.01 -1.76 7.25
C SER A 3 -17.93 -2.35 6.32
N LYS A 4 -18.00 -3.66 6.05
CA LYS A 4 -17.10 -4.39 5.14
C LYS A 4 -17.06 -3.84 3.70
N ILE A 5 -18.19 -3.41 3.14
CA ILE A 5 -18.28 -2.89 1.76
C ILE A 5 -17.57 -1.54 1.66
N LYS A 6 -17.74 -0.67 2.67
CA LYS A 6 -17.06 0.63 2.72
C LYS A 6 -15.54 0.47 2.83
N THR A 7 -15.08 -0.46 3.67
CA THR A 7 -13.66 -0.77 3.80
C THR A 7 -13.07 -1.27 2.50
N ASN A 8 -13.72 -2.21 1.81
CA ASN A 8 -13.22 -2.69 0.52
C ASN A 8 -13.17 -1.58 -0.53
N LEU A 9 -14.16 -0.70 -0.59
CA LEU A 9 -14.15 0.47 -1.48
C LEU A 9 -12.97 1.40 -1.20
N LEU A 10 -12.69 1.70 0.07
CA LEU A 10 -11.55 2.53 0.48
C LEU A 10 -10.21 1.88 0.11
N LEU A 11 -10.09 0.56 0.27
CA LEU A 11 -8.89 -0.19 -0.10
C LEU A 11 -8.69 -0.22 -1.62
N SER A 12 -9.75 -0.49 -2.38
CA SER A 12 -9.71 -0.44 -3.84
C SER A 12 -9.38 0.97 -4.34
N PHE A 13 -9.92 2.00 -3.70
CA PHE A 13 -9.59 3.39 -4.01
C PHE A 13 -8.11 3.68 -3.74
N ALA A 14 -7.59 3.31 -2.56
CA ALA A 14 -6.17 3.48 -2.24
C ALA A 14 -5.26 2.76 -3.24
N ALA A 15 -5.60 1.53 -3.63
CA ALA A 15 -4.86 0.78 -4.65
C ALA A 15 -4.90 1.46 -6.02
N MET A 16 -6.05 1.99 -6.43
CA MET A 16 -6.20 2.67 -7.72
C MET A 16 -5.41 3.98 -7.76
N VAL A 17 -5.45 4.77 -6.68
CA VAL A 17 -4.63 5.98 -6.56
C VAL A 17 -3.15 5.63 -6.58
N GLY A 18 -2.76 4.58 -5.87
CA GLY A 18 -1.40 4.04 -5.93
C GLY A 18 -0.98 3.70 -7.35
N LEU A 19 -1.80 2.94 -8.07
CA LEU A 19 -1.55 2.54 -9.45
C LEU A 19 -1.35 3.73 -10.39
N VAL A 20 -2.25 4.71 -10.33
CA VAL A 20 -2.16 5.92 -11.16
C VAL A 20 -0.88 6.70 -10.86
N ILE A 21 -0.52 6.88 -9.58
CA ILE A 21 0.71 7.57 -9.20
C ILE A 21 1.96 6.78 -9.63
N GLY A 22 1.93 5.45 -9.44
CA GLY A 22 2.97 4.53 -9.90
C GLY A 22 3.24 4.65 -11.39
N TYR A 23 2.17 4.71 -12.18
CA TYR A 23 2.24 4.84 -13.62
C TYR A 23 2.76 6.20 -14.08
N LEU A 24 2.25 7.30 -13.50
CA LEU A 24 2.62 8.66 -13.90
C LEU A 24 4.04 9.06 -13.45
N ASN A 25 4.47 8.58 -12.28
CA ASN A 25 5.77 8.94 -11.73
C ASN A 25 6.43 7.72 -11.06
N PRO A 26 7.01 6.81 -11.86
CA PRO A 26 7.59 5.57 -11.35
C PRO A 26 8.79 5.82 -10.42
N VAL A 27 9.60 6.85 -10.70
CA VAL A 27 10.79 7.19 -9.89
C VAL A 27 10.39 7.67 -8.48
N ALA A 28 9.46 8.62 -8.40
CA ALA A 28 8.97 9.11 -7.10
C ALA A 28 8.24 7.99 -6.33
N SER A 29 7.47 7.16 -7.04
CA SER A 29 6.79 6.02 -6.45
C SER A 29 7.78 5.02 -5.87
N GLN A 30 8.83 4.66 -6.60
CA GLN A 30 9.85 3.72 -6.13
C GLN A 30 10.60 4.23 -4.88
N ALA A 31 10.89 5.53 -4.80
CA ALA A 31 11.48 6.14 -3.62
C ALA A 31 10.51 6.12 -2.41
N LEU A 32 9.22 6.38 -2.64
CA LEU A 32 8.19 6.36 -1.61
C LEU A 32 7.84 4.94 -1.14
N LEU A 33 7.93 3.94 -2.02
CA LEU A 33 7.60 2.54 -1.73
C LEU A 33 8.36 2.02 -0.51
N SER A 34 9.68 2.26 -0.45
CA SER A 34 10.53 1.80 0.66
C SER A 34 10.18 2.49 1.98
N ALA A 35 9.98 3.82 1.97
CA ALA A 35 9.65 4.58 3.17
C ALA A 35 8.25 4.23 3.69
N LEU A 36 7.25 4.19 2.80
CA LEU A 36 5.87 3.81 3.14
C LEU A 36 5.81 2.35 3.59
N GLY A 37 6.51 1.44 2.92
CA GLY A 37 6.59 0.03 3.30
C GLY A 37 7.18 -0.17 4.70
N MET A 38 8.27 0.54 5.03
CA MET A 38 8.83 0.51 6.38
C MET A 38 7.87 1.07 7.43
N MET A 39 7.25 2.22 7.17
CA MET A 39 6.27 2.81 8.11
C MET A 39 5.10 1.87 8.37
N VAL A 40 4.58 1.21 7.32
CA VAL A 40 3.49 0.27 7.48
C VAL A 40 3.92 -0.99 8.21
N GLY A 41 5.07 -1.57 7.87
CA GLY A 41 5.62 -2.73 8.56
C GLY A 41 5.83 -2.48 10.05
N ILE A 42 6.44 -1.33 10.40
CA ILE A 42 6.63 -0.91 11.79
C ILE A 42 5.28 -0.70 12.48
N GLY A 43 4.35 0.02 11.85
CA GLY A 43 3.02 0.28 12.41
C GLY A 43 2.23 -1.00 12.70
N MET A 44 2.24 -1.96 11.76
CA MET A 44 1.61 -3.26 11.93
C MET A 44 2.27 -4.09 13.03
N PHE A 45 3.60 -4.07 13.12
CA PHE A 45 4.34 -4.75 14.18
C PHE A 45 3.97 -4.23 15.57
N PHE A 46 3.87 -2.92 15.74
CA PHE A 46 3.45 -2.32 17.00
C PHE A 46 1.99 -2.65 17.34
N LEU A 47 1.08 -2.57 16.38
CA LEU A 47 -0.32 -2.96 16.60
C LEU A 47 -0.46 -4.42 17.03
N PHE A 48 0.24 -5.33 16.34
CA PHE A 48 0.28 -6.74 16.68
C PHE A 48 0.85 -6.96 18.09
N ARG A 49 1.96 -6.28 18.42
CA ARG A 49 2.58 -6.37 19.74
C ARG A 49 1.67 -5.87 20.86
N ILE A 50 0.92 -4.80 20.62
CA ILE A 50 -0.03 -4.23 21.59
C ILE A 50 -1.21 -5.18 21.79
N SER A 51 -1.76 -5.74 20.71
CA SER A 51 -2.84 -6.72 20.77
C SER A 51 -2.44 -7.97 21.55
N ASN A 52 -1.25 -8.52 21.31
CA ASN A 52 -0.75 -9.66 22.08
C ASN A 52 -0.55 -9.38 23.57
N LYS A 53 -0.28 -8.12 23.96
CA LYS A 53 -0.11 -7.73 25.36
C LYS A 53 -1.43 -7.44 26.08
N LYS A 54 -2.50 -7.11 25.35
CA LYS A 54 -3.82 -6.80 25.91
C LYS A 54 -4.83 -7.84 25.44
N ALA A 55 -5.03 -8.87 26.25
CA ALA A 55 -6.07 -9.86 26.01
C ALA A 55 -7.44 -9.16 25.84
N GLY A 56 -8.08 -9.36 24.68
CA GLY A 56 -9.36 -8.73 24.32
C GLY A 56 -9.26 -7.46 23.45
N PHE A 57 -8.06 -6.94 23.19
CA PHE A 57 -7.89 -5.85 22.22
C PHE A 57 -7.73 -6.41 20.80
N ASP A 58 -8.80 -6.32 20.01
CA ASP A 58 -8.75 -6.60 18.58
C ASP A 58 -8.35 -5.33 17.82
N TYR A 59 -7.13 -5.33 17.29
CA TYR A 59 -6.61 -4.21 16.52
C TYR A 59 -7.23 -4.13 15.11
N THR A 60 -7.91 -5.19 14.63
CA THR A 60 -8.46 -5.24 13.27
C THR A 60 -9.65 -4.29 13.05
N GLU A 61 -10.30 -3.87 14.14
CA GLU A 61 -11.36 -2.86 14.12
C GLU A 61 -10.83 -1.43 14.29
N SER A 62 -9.55 -1.26 14.63
CA SER A 62 -8.95 0.06 14.83
C SER A 62 -8.83 0.84 13.52
N TRP A 63 -9.12 2.14 13.59
CA TRP A 63 -8.91 3.06 12.46
C TRP A 63 -7.44 3.07 12.00
N VAL A 64 -6.49 2.88 12.93
CA VAL A 64 -5.05 2.80 12.61
C VAL A 64 -4.76 1.59 11.73
N TYR A 65 -5.38 0.45 12.01
CA TYR A 65 -5.24 -0.75 11.18
C TYR A 65 -5.82 -0.55 9.78
N LEU A 66 -6.97 0.11 9.67
CA LEU A 66 -7.56 0.46 8.37
C LEU A 66 -6.64 1.39 7.57
N LEU A 67 -6.06 2.40 8.20
CA LEU A 67 -5.11 3.33 7.57
C LEU A 67 -3.84 2.61 7.09
N LEU A 68 -3.28 1.72 7.90
CA LEU A 68 -2.13 0.88 7.51
C LEU A 68 -2.48 -0.06 6.35
N ARG A 69 -3.68 -0.65 6.33
CA ARG A 69 -4.15 -1.44 5.19
C ARG A 69 -4.31 -0.60 3.93
N MET A 70 -4.86 0.62 4.02
CA MET A 70 -4.97 1.51 2.87
C MET A 70 -3.59 1.87 2.31
N LEU A 71 -2.62 2.17 3.18
CA LEU A 71 -1.24 2.42 2.77
C LEU A 71 -0.62 1.19 2.10
N LEU A 72 -0.84 -0.02 2.61
CA LEU A 72 -0.40 -1.26 1.96
C LEU A 72 -0.98 -1.42 0.56
N PHE A 73 -2.30 -1.25 0.41
CA PHE A 73 -2.97 -1.36 -0.88
C PHE A 73 -2.50 -0.28 -1.85
N PHE A 74 -2.24 0.93 -1.36
CA PHE A 74 -1.61 2.01 -2.13
C PHE A 74 -0.21 1.62 -2.61
N VAL A 75 0.66 1.12 -1.74
CA VAL A 75 2.02 0.67 -2.08
C VAL A 75 1.98 -0.44 -3.14
N ILE A 76 1.07 -1.41 -2.99
CA ILE A 76 0.86 -2.48 -3.97
C ILE A 76 0.41 -1.89 -5.31
N GLY A 77 -0.56 -0.99 -5.31
CA GLY A 77 -1.02 -0.29 -6.50
C GLY A 77 0.13 0.43 -7.21
N ALA A 78 0.91 1.23 -6.46
CA ALA A 78 2.04 1.98 -7.00
C ALA A 78 3.14 1.09 -7.57
N ALA A 79 3.42 -0.05 -6.93
CA ALA A 79 4.35 -1.04 -7.45
C ALA A 79 3.88 -1.59 -8.81
N LEU A 80 2.60 -1.96 -8.92
CA LEU A 80 2.02 -2.48 -10.17
C LEU A 80 1.97 -1.42 -11.26
N GLY A 81 1.59 -0.18 -10.92
CA GLY A 81 1.55 0.95 -11.87
C GLY A 81 2.93 1.31 -12.40
N GLY A 82 3.95 1.32 -11.53
CA GLY A 82 5.33 1.65 -11.89
C GLY A 82 6.06 0.57 -12.69
N MET A 83 5.60 -0.68 -12.66
CA MET A 83 6.16 -1.75 -13.50
C MET A 83 5.97 -1.48 -14.99
N VAL A 84 4.84 -0.90 -15.40
CA VAL A 84 4.52 -0.66 -16.82
C VAL A 84 5.57 0.23 -17.52
N PRO A 85 5.86 1.46 -17.04
CA PRO A 85 6.89 2.29 -17.67
C PRO A 85 8.31 1.70 -17.52
N TYR A 86 8.57 0.97 -16.43
CA TYR A 86 9.85 0.28 -16.24
C TYR A 86 10.11 -0.79 -17.31
N TYR A 87 9.10 -1.62 -17.62
CA TYR A 87 9.21 -2.62 -18.68
C TYR A 87 9.37 -1.98 -20.07
N GLN A 88 8.67 -0.88 -20.34
CA GLN A 88 8.84 -0.13 -21.60
C GLN A 88 10.28 0.38 -21.75
N MET A 89 10.84 0.96 -20.69
CA MET A 89 12.23 1.45 -20.68
C MET A 89 13.25 0.32 -20.93
N ILE A 90 13.04 -0.86 -20.34
CA ILE A 90 13.91 -2.02 -20.57
C ILE A 90 13.83 -2.48 -22.03
N MET A 91 12.63 -2.59 -22.59
CA MET A 91 12.47 -3.03 -23.99
C MET A 91 13.15 -2.07 -24.98
N GLU A 92 13.04 -0.76 -24.75
CA GLU A 92 13.74 0.25 -25.57
C GLU A 92 15.26 0.17 -25.44
N THR A 93 15.76 -0.17 -24.25
CA THR A 93 17.21 -0.30 -24.00
C THR A 93 17.79 -1.57 -24.65
N GLN A 94 17.02 -2.65 -24.73
CA GLN A 94 17.44 -3.92 -25.37
C GLN A 94 17.38 -3.88 -26.90
N GLN A 95 16.72 -2.87 -27.49
CA GLN A 95 16.63 -2.69 -28.95
C GLN A 95 17.70 -1.76 -29.54
N LYS A 96 18.60 -1.19 -28.72
CA LYS A 96 19.77 -0.43 -29.14
C LYS A 96 21.04 -1.26 -28.98
#